data_AF-A0A2H3B9X8-F1
#
_entry.id   AF-A0A2H3B9X8-F1
#
_cell.length_a   1.000
_cell.length_b   1.000
_cell.length_c   1.000
_cell.angle_alpha   90.00
_cell.angle_beta   90.00
_cell.angle_gamma   90.00
#
_symmetry.space_group_name_H-M   'P 1'
#
loop_
_entity.id
_entity.type
_entity.pdbx_description
1 polymer ?
#
loop_
_entity_poly.entity_id
_entity_poly.type
_entity_poly.pdbx_seq_one_letter_code
_entity_poly.pdbx_strand_id
1 'polypeptide(L)'
;IASLEGEIQDLTSLLDKLWHEKQMRERAKEIRQSLLSPIRRIPLEIWAEIFLYAIPEPLPFLDFKGNLISQVDTDITTMESPWLLTHVSSYWRKLAISIPSLW
;
A
#
# COMPACT_ATOMS: atom_id res chain seq x y z
N ILE A 1 42.45 23.38 24.80
CA ILE A 1 42.83 22.36 23.78
C ILE A 1 42.12 21.05 24.12
N ALA A 2 42.38 20.42 25.27
CA ALA A 2 41.70 19.18 25.70
C ALA A 2 40.15 19.22 25.69
N SER A 3 39.53 20.34 26.09
CA SER A 3 38.05 20.49 26.04
C SER A 3 37.49 20.51 24.62
N LEU A 4 38.25 21.07 23.66
CA LEU A 4 37.84 21.12 22.25
C LEU A 4 38.03 19.75 21.58
N GLU A 5 39.07 19.01 21.97
CA GLU A 5 39.28 17.64 21.51
C GLU A 5 38.17 16.71 22.00
N GLY A 6 37.70 16.87 23.24
CA GLY A 6 36.54 16.13 23.75
C GLY A 6 35.26 16.40 22.95
N GLU A 7 34.98 17.67 22.66
CA GLU A 7 33.79 18.06 21.90
C GLU A 7 33.85 17.59 20.43
N ILE A 8 35.04 17.63 19.82
CA ILE A 8 35.28 17.03 18.49
C ILE A 8 35.02 15.52 18.53
N GLN A 9 35.46 14.83 19.60
CA GLN A 9 35.26 13.39 19.73
C GLN A 9 33.77 13.04 19.94
N ASP A 10 33.04 13.82 20.71
CA ASP A 10 31.61 13.63 20.92
C ASP A 10 30.83 13.86 19.61
N LEU A 11 31.13 14.92 18.87
CA LEU A 11 30.49 15.22 17.60
C LEU A 11 30.79 14.16 16.53
N THR A 12 32.03 13.67 16.45
CA THR A 12 32.40 12.60 15.51
C THR A 12 31.67 11.31 15.84
N SER A 13 31.57 10.94 17.12
CA SER A 13 30.80 9.76 17.55
C SER A 13 29.30 9.87 17.22
N LEU A 14 28.72 11.07 17.35
CA LEU A 14 27.33 11.33 16.99
C LEU A 14 27.13 11.24 15.47
N LEU A 15 28.08 11.76 14.70
CA LEU A 15 28.05 11.70 13.24
C LEU A 15 28.11 10.24 12.76
N ASP A 16 29.00 9.43 13.33
CA ASP A 16 29.11 8.00 13.03
C ASP A 16 27.81 7.24 13.36
N LYS A 17 27.19 7.55 14.50
CA LYS A 17 25.88 6.98 14.86
C LYS A 17 24.82 7.32 13.81
N LEU A 18 24.70 8.59 13.43
CA LEU A 18 23.73 9.02 12.42
C LEU A 18 24.01 8.38 11.05
N TRP A 19 25.29 8.22 10.71
CA TRP A 19 25.69 7.56 9.47
C TRP A 19 25.29 6.09 9.45
N HIS A 20 25.50 5.38 10.57
CA HIS A 20 25.04 4.01 10.75
C HIS A 20 23.52 3.90 10.66
N GLU A 21 22.77 4.77 11.33
CA GLU A 21 21.30 4.77 11.24
C GLU A 21 20.82 5.03 9.82
N LYS A 22 21.44 5.97 9.10
CA LYS A 22 21.14 6.24 7.69
C LYS A 22 21.38 5.00 6.82
N GLN A 23 22.53 4.35 6.97
CA GLN A 23 22.84 3.14 6.21
C GLN A 23 21.85 2.01 6.46
N MET A 24 21.47 1.79 7.72
CA MET A 24 20.49 0.75 8.06
C MET A 24 19.13 1.04 7.41
N ARG A 25 18.69 2.30 7.40
CA ARG A 25 17.45 2.71 6.74
C ARG A 25 17.51 2.55 5.22
N GLU A 26 18.61 2.92 4.58
CA GLU A 26 18.77 2.73 3.13
C GLU A 26 18.79 1.24 2.76
N ARG A 27 19.50 0.38 3.50
CA ARG A 27 19.46 -1.07 3.27
C ARG A 27 18.04 -1.64 3.41
N ALA A 28 17.30 -1.25 4.44
CA ALA A 28 15.92 -1.68 4.62
C ALA A 28 15.01 -1.23 3.46
N LYS A 29 15.25 -0.03 2.93
CA LYS A 29 14.54 0.51 1.77
C LYS A 29 14.90 -0.24 0.49
N GLU A 30 16.18 -0.54 0.26
CA GLU A 30 16.64 -1.34 -0.89
C GLU A 30 16.04 -2.74 -0.89
N ILE A 31 16.03 -3.43 0.26
CA ILE A 31 15.40 -4.75 0.40
C ILE A 31 13.91 -4.66 0.09
N ARG A 32 13.21 -3.67 0.64
CA ARG A 32 11.79 -3.46 0.33
C ARG A 32 11.57 -3.19 -1.16
N GLN A 33 12.44 -2.42 -1.79
CA GLN A 33 12.35 -2.13 -3.21
C GLN A 33 12.65 -3.36 -4.07
N SER A 34 13.61 -4.20 -3.70
CA SER A 34 13.92 -5.42 -4.45
C SER A 34 12.76 -6.41 -4.38
N LEU A 35 12.14 -6.59 -3.21
CA LEU A 35 10.94 -7.41 -3.03
C LEU A 35 9.74 -6.91 -3.83
N LEU A 36 9.57 -5.59 -3.92
CA LEU A 36 8.49 -4.96 -4.70
C LEU A 36 8.85 -4.73 -6.18
N SER A 37 10.04 -5.14 -6.62
CA SER A 37 10.50 -4.97 -8.00
C SER A 37 9.62 -5.71 -9.02
N PRO A 38 9.21 -6.97 -8.79
CA PRO A 38 8.35 -7.69 -9.73
C PRO A 38 6.96 -7.08 -9.86
N ILE A 39 6.34 -6.70 -8.74
CA ILE A 39 5.00 -6.09 -8.66
C ILE A 39 4.96 -4.75 -9.43
N ARG A 40 6.04 -3.97 -9.40
CA ARG A 40 6.15 -2.68 -10.11
C ARG A 40 6.38 -2.79 -11.62
N ARG A 41 6.69 -4.00 -12.12
CA ARG A 41 6.90 -4.27 -13.56
C ARG A 41 5.65 -4.75 -14.27
N ILE A 42 4.57 -5.01 -13.53
CA ILE A 42 3.29 -5.45 -14.09
C ILE A 42 2.64 -4.25 -14.82
N PRO A 43 2.26 -4.39 -16.10
CA PRO A 43 1.56 -3.35 -16.86
C PRO A 43 0.24 -2.95 -16.19
N LEU A 44 -0.22 -1.72 -16.46
CA LEU A 44 -1.42 -1.17 -15.83
C LEU A 44 -2.67 -1.97 -16.22
N GLU A 45 -2.72 -2.48 -17.45
CA GLU A 45 -3.82 -3.26 -18.00
C GLU A 45 -4.01 -4.56 -17.20
N ILE A 46 -2.90 -5.21 -16.83
CA ILE A 46 -2.93 -6.42 -16.02
C ILE A 46 -3.39 -6.12 -14.59
N TRP A 47 -3.02 -4.96 -14.04
CA TRP A 47 -3.54 -4.51 -12.75
C TRP A 47 -5.05 -4.27 -12.79
N ALA A 48 -5.56 -3.68 -13.89
CA ALA A 48 -6.98 -3.48 -14.07
C ALA A 48 -7.76 -4.79 -14.04
N GLU A 49 -7.30 -5.81 -14.79
CA GLU A 49 -7.91 -7.14 -14.79
C GLU A 49 -7.87 -7.81 -13.41
N ILE A 50 -6.73 -7.74 -12.71
CA ILE A 50 -6.60 -8.28 -11.35
C ILE A 50 -7.58 -7.60 -10.41
N PHE A 51 -7.71 -6.27 -10.50
CA PHE A 51 -8.61 -5.51 -9.64
C PHE A 51 -10.08 -5.80 -9.94
N LEU A 52 -10.46 -5.89 -11.21
CA LEU A 52 -11.81 -6.28 -11.62
C LEU A 52 -12.16 -7.69 -11.15
N TYR A 53 -11.22 -8.63 -11.21
CA TYR A 53 -11.43 -9.99 -10.70
C TYR A 53 -11.48 -10.06 -9.17
N ALA A 54 -10.71 -9.22 -8.47
CA ALA A 54 -10.62 -9.21 -7.01
C ALA A 54 -11.80 -8.48 -6.34
N ILE A 55 -12.54 -7.68 -7.10
CA ILE A 55 -13.77 -7.04 -6.68
C ILE A 55 -14.85 -8.12 -6.52
N PRO A 56 -15.43 -8.30 -5.31
CA PRO A 56 -16.53 -9.25 -5.13
C PRO A 56 -17.72 -8.78 -5.95
N GLU A 57 -18.24 -9.64 -6.86
CA GLU A 57 -19.57 -9.42 -7.41
C GLU A 57 -20.59 -9.48 -6.26
N PRO A 58 -21.61 -8.60 -6.25
CA PRO A 58 -22.66 -8.65 -5.25
C PRO A 58 -23.40 -9.99 -5.37
N LEU A 59 -23.03 -10.95 -4.52
CA LEU A 59 -23.69 -12.24 -4.48
C LEU A 59 -25.17 -12.03 -4.12
N PRO A 60 -26.11 -12.61 -4.88
CA PRO A 60 -27.51 -12.60 -4.51
C PRO A 60 -27.65 -13.35 -3.18
N PHE A 61 -28.13 -12.67 -2.15
CA PHE A 61 -28.46 -13.33 -0.89
C PHE A 61 -29.97 -13.54 -0.81
N LEU A 62 -30.37 -14.62 -0.13
CA LEU A 62 -31.77 -14.88 0.14
C LEU A 62 -32.18 -14.11 1.40
N ASP A 63 -33.30 -13.37 1.34
CA ASP A 63 -33.89 -12.82 2.55
C ASP A 63 -34.41 -13.93 3.47
N PHE A 64 -34.78 -13.58 4.71
CA PHE A 64 -35.41 -14.53 5.66
C PHE A 64 -36.72 -15.14 5.14
N LYS A 65 -37.27 -14.62 4.03
CA LYS A 65 -38.49 -15.11 3.36
C LYS A 65 -38.18 -15.93 2.10
N GLY A 66 -36.91 -16.19 1.78
CA GLY A 66 -36.49 -16.98 0.62
C GLY A 66 -36.55 -16.23 -0.72
N ASN A 67 -36.69 -14.90 -0.72
CA ASN A 67 -36.67 -14.09 -1.93
C ASN A 67 -35.23 -13.77 -2.32
N LEU A 68 -34.94 -13.85 -3.63
CA LEU A 68 -33.70 -13.33 -4.20
C LEU A 68 -33.74 -11.81 -4.15
N ILE A 69 -32.94 -11.22 -3.26
CA ILE A 69 -32.66 -9.79 -3.29
C ILE A 69 -31.30 -9.61 -3.94
N SER A 70 -31.25 -8.90 -5.07
CA SER A 70 -29.98 -8.27 -5.45
C SER A 70 -29.71 -7.18 -4.43
N GLN A 71 -28.46 -7.01 -4.02
CA GLN A 71 -28.02 -5.99 -3.05
C GLN A 71 -28.12 -4.56 -3.62
N VAL A 72 -29.14 -4.24 -4.42
CA VAL A 72 -29.27 -2.96 -5.13
C VAL A 72 -29.96 -1.91 -4.25
N ASP A 73 -30.72 -2.30 -3.21
CA ASP A 73 -31.62 -1.37 -2.51
C ASP A 73 -31.40 -1.23 -0.98
N THR A 74 -30.18 -1.48 -0.47
CA THR A 74 -29.85 -1.12 0.93
C THR A 74 -28.64 -0.21 1.01
N ASP A 75 -28.93 1.08 0.87
CA ASP A 75 -28.36 2.23 1.58
C ASP A 75 -27.10 1.94 2.43
N ILE A 76 -25.97 2.56 2.03
CA ILE A 76 -24.87 3.04 2.89
C ILE A 76 -24.02 1.98 3.64
N THR A 77 -24.27 0.68 3.46
CA THR A 77 -23.44 -0.35 4.12
C THR A 77 -22.20 -0.71 3.30
N THR A 78 -21.17 0.14 3.44
CA THR A 78 -19.74 -0.22 3.52
C THR A 78 -19.11 -1.04 2.38
N MET A 79 -18.13 -0.42 1.71
CA MET A 79 -17.11 -1.06 0.85
C MET A 79 -17.50 -1.27 -0.61
N GLU A 80 -17.91 -0.19 -1.28
CA GLU A 80 -17.79 -0.05 -2.73
C GLU A 80 -16.41 -0.56 -3.17
N SER A 81 -16.44 -1.58 -4.02
CA SER A 81 -15.38 -2.56 -4.21
C SER A 81 -14.02 -2.03 -4.72
N PRO A 82 -13.87 -0.82 -5.31
CA PRO A 82 -12.55 -0.26 -5.62
C PRO A 82 -11.83 0.31 -4.39
N TRP A 83 -12.58 0.85 -3.43
CA TRP A 83 -12.00 1.50 -2.25
C TRP A 83 -11.24 0.51 -1.38
N LEU A 84 -11.70 -0.75 -1.29
CA LEU A 84 -11.00 -1.84 -0.62
C LEU A 84 -9.56 -2.01 -1.11
N LEU A 85 -9.36 -1.95 -2.42
CA LEU A 85 -8.05 -2.08 -3.05
C LEU A 85 -7.13 -0.90 -2.67
N THR A 86 -7.69 0.29 -2.48
CA THR A 86 -6.93 1.48 -2.07
C THR A 86 -6.40 1.41 -0.63
N HIS A 87 -6.91 0.51 0.21
CA HIS A 87 -6.45 0.34 1.59
C HIS A 87 -5.25 -0.61 1.73
N VAL A 88 -4.97 -1.46 0.73
CA VAL A 88 -3.88 -2.46 0.77
C VAL A 88 -2.51 -1.79 0.86
N SER A 89 -2.25 -0.79 0.01
CA SER A 89 -0.98 -0.06 0.01
C SER A 89 -1.09 1.29 -0.71
N SER A 90 -0.12 2.17 -0.48
CA SER A 90 -0.02 3.43 -1.23
C SER A 90 0.23 3.22 -2.73
N TYR A 91 0.85 2.09 -3.11
CA TYR A 91 1.06 1.73 -4.51
C TYR A 91 -0.27 1.31 -5.19
N TRP A 92 -1.04 0.43 -4.53
CA TRP A 92 -2.34 -0.03 -5.04
C TRP A 92 -3.34 1.11 -5.15
N ARG A 93 -3.34 2.05 -4.20
CA ARG A 93 -4.15 3.27 -4.28
C ARG A 93 -3.84 4.09 -5.53
N LYS A 94 -2.56 4.30 -5.84
CA LYS A 94 -2.16 5.05 -7.06
C LYS A 94 -2.64 4.34 -8.32
N LEU A 95 -2.52 3.02 -8.37
CA LEU A 95 -2.98 2.22 -9.50
C LEU A 95 -4.51 2.28 -9.64
N ALA A 96 -5.27 2.04 -8.57
CA ALA A 96 -6.73 2.02 -8.60
C ALA A 96 -7.32 3.38 -9.03
N ILE A 97 -6.71 4.50 -8.61
CA ILE A 97 -7.12 5.85 -9.05
C ILE A 97 -6.80 6.07 -10.54
N SER A 98 -5.74 5.45 -11.06
CA SER A 98 -5.35 5.57 -12.47
C SER A 98 -6.12 4.69 -13.45
N ILE A 99 -7.01 3.82 -12.96
CA ILE A 99 -7.80 2.89 -13.78
C ILE A 99 -9.27 3.35 -13.72
N PRO A 100 -9.76 4.11 -14.72
CA PRO A 100 -11.12 4.64 -14.71
C PRO A 100 -12.20 3.57 -14.71
N SER A 101 -11.94 2.38 -15.27
CA SER A 101 -12.92 1.28 -15.37
C SER A 101 -13.27 0.61 -14.03
N LEU A 102 -12.59 0.97 -12.94
CA LEU A 102 -12.93 0.50 -11.60
C LEU A 102 -14.00 1.36 -10.93
N TRP A 103 -14.20 2.60 -11.40
CA TRP A 103 -15.11 3.58 -10.83
C TRP A 103 -16.37 3.70 -11.69
#